data_AF-A0A8T5A2Y7-F1
#
_entry.id   AF-A0A8T5A2Y7-F1
#
_cell.length_a   1.000
_cell.length_b   1.000
_cell.length_c   1.000
_cell.angle_alpha   90.00
_cell.angle_beta   90.00
_cell.angle_gamma   90.00
#
_symmetry.space_group_name_H-M   'P 1'
#
loop_
_entity.id
_entity.type
_entity.pdbx_description
1 polymer ?
#
loop_
_entity_poly.entity_id
_entity_poly.type
_entity_poly.pdbx_seq_one_letter_code
_entity_poly.pdbx_strand_id
1 'polypeptide(L)'
;GYYEGGPDLGVRACLEGISPEVEEKINVLEERRKEANRKLLGMLYRERLKETKHIQWFDAGDLYAGMGTKVVGQFCSFLSYQARLIKPNKYILGFVNVPPVIPKWGKLKEKFVKASVRVPKPMQQLIDGGKLPGAVNLLEKASEGFGMADGHQYAANVVLPADRKMELLKNAERIIK
;
A
#
# COMPACT_ATOMS: atom_id res chain seq x y z
N GLY A 1 -2.56 12.11 9.96
CA GLY A 1 -3.85 11.63 10.50
C GLY A 1 -3.64 10.72 11.71
N TYR A 2 -3.37 9.43 11.49
CA TYR A 2 -3.13 8.45 12.56
C TYR A 2 -2.06 8.92 13.58
N TYR A 3 -0.97 9.49 13.08
CA TYR A 3 0.14 10.00 13.91
C TYR A 3 -0.12 11.35 14.58
N GLU A 4 -1.29 11.97 14.36
CA GLU A 4 -1.64 13.31 14.81
C GLU A 4 -2.91 13.30 15.67
N GLY A 5 -3.18 12.21 16.39
CA GLY A 5 -4.39 12.08 17.23
C GLY A 5 -5.69 11.89 16.44
N GLY A 6 -5.60 11.60 15.13
CA GLY A 6 -6.76 11.39 14.27
C GLY A 6 -7.77 10.34 14.76
N PRO A 7 -7.36 9.20 15.37
CA PRO A 7 -8.31 8.26 15.93
C PRO A 7 -9.16 8.84 17.06
N ASP A 8 -8.53 9.59 17.99
CA ASP A 8 -9.24 10.22 19.11
C ASP A 8 -10.22 11.29 18.61
N LEU A 9 -9.79 12.08 17.62
CA LEU A 9 -10.65 13.06 16.96
C LEU A 9 -11.83 12.40 16.23
N GLY A 10 -11.61 11.26 15.58
CA GLY A 10 -12.66 10.49 14.91
C GLY A 10 -13.70 9.95 15.89
N VAL A 11 -13.27 9.42 17.04
CA VAL A 11 -14.18 8.99 18.11
C VAL A 11 -15.00 10.17 18.63
N ARG A 12 -14.35 11.31 18.89
CA ARG A 12 -15.04 12.54 19.32
C ARG A 12 -16.09 12.98 18.31
N ALA A 13 -15.76 13.00 17.03
CA ALA A 13 -16.70 13.39 15.97
C ALA A 13 -17.93 12.46 15.91
N CYS A 14 -17.78 11.17 16.20
CA CYS A 14 -18.92 10.24 16.29
C CYS A 14 -19.83 10.51 17.49
N LEU A 15 -19.29 11.04 18.60
CA LEU A 15 -20.04 11.29 19.83
C LEU A 15 -20.67 12.68 19.85
N GLU A 16 -19.96 13.68 19.34
CA GLU A 16 -20.29 15.11 19.48
C GLU A 16 -20.73 15.74 18.16
N GLY A 17 -20.62 15.01 17.04
CA GLY A 17 -20.83 15.53 15.70
C GLY A 17 -19.57 16.15 15.09
N ILE A 18 -19.65 16.54 13.80
CA ILE A 18 -18.53 17.16 13.08
C ILE A 18 -18.49 18.64 13.44
N SER A 19 -17.52 19.03 14.26
CA SER A 19 -17.25 20.44 14.56
C SER A 19 -16.44 21.10 13.42
N PRO A 20 -16.40 22.45 13.35
CA PRO A 20 -15.55 23.16 12.40
C PRO A 20 -14.06 22.79 12.50
N GLU A 21 -13.57 22.47 13.70
CA GLU A 21 -12.19 22.01 13.92
C GLU A 21 -11.95 20.63 13.26
N VAL A 22 -12.91 19.72 13.38
CA VAL A 22 -12.84 18.38 12.75
C VAL A 22 -12.84 18.53 11.23
N GLU A 23 -13.71 19.38 10.69
CA GLU A 23 -13.82 19.64 9.26
C GLU A 23 -12.51 20.22 8.70
N GLU A 24 -11.94 21.22 9.36
CA GLU A 24 -10.65 21.80 8.97
C GLU A 24 -9.53 20.74 9.00
N LYS A 25 -9.51 19.89 10.03
CA LYS A 25 -8.52 18.80 10.11
C LYS A 25 -8.68 17.81 8.95
N ILE A 26 -9.91 17.49 8.55
CA ILE A 26 -10.18 16.63 7.39
C ILE A 26 -9.60 17.28 6.13
N ASN A 27 -9.90 18.55 5.87
CA ASN A 27 -9.42 19.29 4.70
C ASN A 27 -7.89 19.29 4.60
N VAL A 28 -7.20 19.59 5.71
CA VAL A 28 -5.73 19.55 5.79
C VAL A 28 -5.18 18.16 5.48
N LEU A 29 -5.79 17.11 6.04
CA LEU A 29 -5.34 15.73 5.80
C LEU A 29 -5.57 15.29 4.35
N GLU A 30 -6.69 15.71 3.76
CA GLU A 30 -7.00 15.43 2.36
C GLU A 30 -6.02 16.11 1.41
N GLU A 31 -5.70 17.38 1.63
CA GLU A 31 -4.80 18.14 0.76
C GLU A 31 -3.38 17.57 0.84
N ARG A 32 -2.89 17.25 2.04
CA ARG A 32 -1.60 16.55 2.22
C ARG A 32 -1.55 15.24 1.43
N ARG A 33 -2.62 14.43 1.50
CA ARG A 33 -2.72 13.17 0.74
C ARG A 33 -2.72 13.42 -0.77
N LYS A 34 -3.46 14.42 -1.25
CA LYS A 34 -3.51 14.80 -2.67
C LYS A 34 -2.14 15.23 -3.17
N GLU A 35 -1.42 16.03 -2.38
CA GLU A 35 -0.07 16.48 -2.71
C GLU A 35 0.92 15.31 -2.81
N ALA A 36 0.93 14.41 -1.82
CA ALA A 36 1.78 13.21 -1.85
C ALA A 36 1.46 12.31 -3.05
N ASN A 37 0.18 12.08 -3.34
CA ASN A 37 -0.24 11.32 -4.51
C ASN A 37 0.21 11.98 -5.81
N ARG A 38 0.08 13.31 -5.93
CA ARG A 38 0.51 14.06 -7.12
C ARG A 38 2.01 13.94 -7.34
N LYS A 39 2.81 14.07 -6.28
CA LYS A 39 4.28 13.91 -6.31
C LYS A 39 4.65 12.50 -6.78
N LEU A 40 4.09 11.47 -6.15
CA LEU A 40 4.37 10.08 -6.51
C LEU A 40 3.94 9.77 -7.96
N LEU A 41 2.75 10.22 -8.37
CA LEU A 41 2.26 10.04 -9.73
C LEU A 41 3.18 10.71 -10.75
N GLY A 42 3.65 11.93 -10.47
CA GLY A 42 4.62 12.64 -11.32
C GLY A 42 5.97 11.94 -11.42
N MET A 43 6.42 11.25 -10.36
CA MET A 43 7.60 10.38 -10.45
C MET A 43 7.34 9.18 -11.35
N LEU A 44 6.19 8.49 -11.18
CA LEU A 44 5.84 7.32 -11.98
C LEU A 44 5.63 7.63 -13.47
N TYR A 45 5.19 8.84 -13.84
CA TYR A 45 5.13 9.23 -15.25
C TYR A 45 6.52 9.43 -15.87
N ARG A 46 7.53 9.84 -15.08
CA ARG A 46 8.90 10.06 -15.56
C ARG A 46 9.72 8.77 -15.57
N GLU A 47 9.65 8.00 -14.48
CA GLU A 47 10.50 6.84 -14.24
C GLU A 47 9.85 5.51 -14.62
N ARG A 48 8.52 5.51 -14.83
CA ARG A 48 7.67 4.30 -14.96
C ARG A 48 7.71 3.41 -13.71
N LEU A 49 6.84 2.40 -13.70
CA LEU A 49 6.92 1.36 -12.68
C LEU A 49 8.10 0.44 -13.01
N LYS A 50 8.77 -0.05 -11.98
CA LYS A 50 9.73 -1.14 -12.12
C LYS A 50 8.97 -2.42 -12.44
N GLU A 51 9.60 -3.32 -13.19
CA GLU A 51 8.91 -4.50 -13.70
C GLU A 51 9.72 -5.78 -13.53
N THR A 52 8.97 -6.84 -13.30
CA THR A 52 9.37 -8.25 -13.42
C THR A 52 8.46 -8.90 -14.46
N LYS A 53 8.43 -10.23 -14.58
CA LYS A 53 7.61 -10.89 -15.61
C LYS A 53 6.11 -10.69 -15.35
N HIS A 54 5.67 -10.79 -14.10
CA HIS A 54 4.27 -10.77 -13.70
C HIS A 54 3.92 -9.65 -12.71
N ILE A 55 4.91 -8.94 -12.16
CA ILE A 55 4.70 -7.85 -11.19
C ILE A 55 5.23 -6.52 -11.75
N GLN A 56 4.43 -5.46 -11.61
CA GLN A 56 4.84 -4.07 -11.78
C GLN A 56 4.79 -3.37 -10.41
N TRP A 57 5.84 -2.63 -10.07
CA TRP A 57 5.99 -2.13 -8.71
C TRP A 57 6.68 -0.78 -8.60
N PHE A 58 6.49 -0.15 -7.45
CA PHE A 58 7.14 1.10 -7.07
C PHE A 58 7.46 1.13 -5.58
N ASP A 59 8.34 2.04 -5.20
CA ASP A 59 8.68 2.30 -3.80
C ASP A 59 8.43 3.78 -3.50
N ALA A 60 7.47 4.06 -2.62
CA ALA A 60 7.13 5.41 -2.22
C ALA A 60 8.05 5.95 -1.12
N GLY A 61 8.93 5.11 -0.53
CA GLY A 61 9.80 5.50 0.58
C GLY A 61 9.03 6.21 1.68
N ASP A 62 9.44 7.45 1.98
CA ASP A 62 8.84 8.30 3.01
C ASP A 62 7.82 9.33 2.48
N LEU A 63 7.42 9.27 1.20
CA LEU A 63 6.48 10.24 0.60
C LEU A 63 5.14 10.33 1.35
N TYR A 64 4.77 9.26 2.06
CA TYR A 64 3.55 9.16 2.87
C TYR A 64 3.79 9.25 4.38
N ALA A 65 4.95 9.73 4.82
CA ALA A 65 5.25 9.92 6.23
C ALA A 65 4.14 10.73 6.93
N GLY A 66 3.68 10.25 8.09
CA GLY A 66 2.59 10.88 8.86
C GLY A 66 1.16 10.59 8.37
N MET A 67 0.97 9.99 7.19
CA MET A 67 -0.36 9.73 6.61
C MET A 67 -0.96 8.37 6.99
N GLY A 68 -0.17 7.52 7.65
CA GLY A 68 -0.57 6.13 7.94
C GLY A 68 -0.28 5.21 6.76
N THR A 69 0.13 3.99 7.05
CA THR A 69 0.64 3.06 6.03
C THR A 69 -0.45 2.52 5.09
N LYS A 70 -1.74 2.64 5.46
CA LYS A 70 -2.87 2.22 4.61
C LYS A 70 -3.02 3.04 3.32
N VAL A 71 -2.42 4.23 3.24
CA VAL A 71 -2.52 5.12 2.07
C VAL A 71 -1.93 4.51 0.80
N VAL A 72 -0.86 3.70 0.91
CA VAL A 72 -0.24 3.06 -0.26
C VAL A 72 -1.23 2.14 -0.97
N GLY A 73 -2.11 1.45 -0.22
CA GLY A 73 -3.13 0.59 -0.80
C GLY A 73 -4.24 1.36 -1.52
N GLN A 74 -4.59 2.56 -1.04
CA GLN A 74 -5.51 3.45 -1.75
C GLN A 74 -4.88 3.95 -3.06
N PHE A 75 -3.59 4.29 -3.03
CA PHE A 75 -2.87 4.72 -4.23
C PHE A 75 -2.73 3.59 -5.25
N CYS A 76 -2.41 2.36 -4.83
CA CYS A 76 -2.41 1.20 -5.73
C CYS A 76 -3.80 0.95 -6.35
N SER A 77 -4.88 1.12 -5.57
CA SER A 77 -6.25 1.02 -6.11
C SER A 77 -6.50 2.09 -7.17
N PHE A 78 -6.13 3.34 -6.90
CA PHE A 78 -6.19 4.42 -7.88
C PHE A 78 -5.39 4.10 -9.16
N LEU A 79 -4.15 3.62 -9.01
CA LEU A 79 -3.29 3.23 -10.12
C LEU A 79 -3.93 2.14 -10.99
N SER A 80 -4.67 1.19 -10.41
CA SER A 80 -5.29 0.10 -11.19
C SER A 80 -6.25 0.58 -12.29
N TYR A 81 -6.74 1.82 -12.21
CA TYR A 81 -7.57 2.47 -13.22
C TYR A 81 -6.76 3.36 -14.21
N GLN A 82 -5.45 3.53 -14.00
CA GLN A 82 -4.58 4.36 -14.83
C GLN A 82 -4.01 3.56 -16.01
N ALA A 83 -4.82 3.34 -17.05
CA ALA A 83 -4.46 2.51 -18.22
C ALA A 83 -3.16 2.91 -18.94
N ARG A 84 -2.73 4.19 -18.85
CA ARG A 84 -1.47 4.67 -19.46
C ARG A 84 -0.22 4.31 -18.66
N LEU A 85 -0.38 3.94 -17.40
CA LEU A 85 0.71 3.61 -16.48
C LEU A 85 0.77 2.12 -16.18
N ILE A 86 -0.39 1.47 -16.06
CA ILE A 86 -0.51 0.10 -15.58
C ILE A 86 -0.68 -0.89 -16.72
N LYS A 87 0.11 -1.97 -16.67
CA LYS A 87 -0.07 -3.13 -17.54
C LYS A 87 -1.20 -4.03 -16.97
N PRO A 88 -2.25 -4.34 -17.75
CA PRO A 88 -3.41 -5.07 -17.24
C PRO A 88 -3.13 -6.53 -16.87
N ASN A 89 -1.99 -7.07 -17.29
CA ASN A 89 -1.57 -8.46 -17.08
C ASN A 89 -0.48 -8.62 -16.00
N LYS A 90 -0.27 -7.61 -15.14
CA LYS A 90 0.70 -7.68 -14.04
C LYS A 90 0.11 -7.20 -12.72
N TYR A 91 0.44 -7.86 -11.61
CA TYR A 91 0.11 -7.39 -10.26
C TYR A 91 0.73 -6.03 -10.00
N ILE A 92 0.01 -5.13 -9.35
CA ILE A 92 0.50 -3.82 -8.94
C ILE A 92 0.97 -3.91 -7.50
N LEU A 93 2.24 -3.64 -7.22
CA LEU A 93 2.82 -3.69 -5.89
C LEU A 93 3.44 -2.35 -5.50
N GLY A 94 2.98 -1.74 -4.41
CA GLY A 94 3.55 -0.50 -3.88
C GLY A 94 4.17 -0.71 -2.50
N PHE A 95 5.41 -0.26 -2.31
CA PHE A 95 6.06 -0.20 -0.99
C PHE A 95 5.95 1.20 -0.38
N VAL A 96 5.90 1.24 0.95
CA VAL A 96 6.04 2.46 1.75
C VAL A 96 6.78 2.14 3.04
N ASN A 97 7.60 3.07 3.53
CA ASN A 97 8.23 2.90 4.84
C ASN A 97 7.18 2.98 5.95
N VAL A 98 7.32 2.12 6.96
CA VAL A 98 6.53 2.20 8.20
C VAL A 98 7.24 3.16 9.14
N PRO A 99 6.59 4.25 9.58
CA PRO A 99 7.19 5.12 10.59
C PRO A 99 7.57 4.33 11.86
N PRO A 100 8.78 4.52 12.40
CA PRO A 100 9.29 3.68 13.48
C PRO A 100 8.59 3.95 14.82
N VAL A 101 7.89 5.08 14.97
CA VAL A 101 7.17 5.44 16.20
C VAL A 101 5.70 5.10 16.01
N ILE A 102 5.16 4.24 16.87
CA ILE A 102 3.74 3.94 16.96
C ILE A 102 3.14 4.81 18.07
N PRO A 103 2.16 5.69 17.75
CA PRO A 103 1.51 6.55 18.72
C PRO A 103 0.99 5.75 19.92
N LYS A 104 1.24 6.25 21.13
CA LYS A 104 0.83 5.63 22.41
C LYS A 104 1.43 4.24 22.71
N TRP A 105 2.35 3.72 21.89
CA TRP A 105 2.99 2.42 22.11
C TRP A 105 4.51 2.52 22.26
N GLY A 106 5.18 3.29 21.39
CA GLY A 106 6.63 3.47 21.43
C GLY A 106 7.31 3.24 20.09
N LYS A 107 8.62 2.96 20.11
CA LYS A 107 9.46 2.84 18.91
C LYS A 107 9.73 1.38 18.56
N LEU A 108 9.57 1.03 17.28
CA LEU A 108 9.94 -0.26 16.70
C LEU A 108 11.46 -0.43 16.76
N LYS A 109 11.91 -1.65 17.12
CA LYS A 109 13.34 -2.00 17.17
C LYS A 109 13.96 -2.09 15.78
N GLU A 110 13.17 -2.50 14.80
CA GLU A 110 13.58 -2.74 13.42
C GLU A 110 12.89 -1.78 12.46
N LYS A 111 13.44 -1.67 11.25
CA LYS A 111 12.85 -0.88 10.16
C LYS A 111 11.94 -1.76 9.34
N PHE A 112 10.66 -1.40 9.30
CA PHE A 112 9.66 -2.10 8.52
C PHE A 112 9.22 -1.29 7.31
N VAL A 113 8.77 -2.00 6.29
CA VAL A 113 8.02 -1.45 5.16
C VAL A 113 6.67 -2.15 5.10
N LYS A 114 5.70 -1.47 4.50
CA LYS A 114 4.43 -2.07 4.11
C LYS A 114 4.40 -2.17 2.60
N ALA A 115 4.10 -3.36 2.09
CA ALA A 115 3.75 -3.55 0.69
C ALA A 115 2.23 -3.68 0.56
N SER A 116 1.66 -3.13 -0.51
CA SER A 116 0.28 -3.37 -0.90
C SER A 116 0.22 -3.89 -2.31
N VAL A 117 -0.58 -4.93 -2.53
CA VAL A 117 -0.85 -5.53 -3.84
C VAL A 117 -2.27 -5.23 -4.28
N ARG A 118 -2.42 -4.94 -5.57
CA ARG A 118 -3.70 -4.85 -6.27
C ARG A 118 -3.66 -5.67 -7.55
N VAL A 119 -4.77 -6.32 -7.85
CA VAL A 119 -4.97 -7.11 -9.06
C VAL A 119 -5.77 -6.29 -10.08
N PRO A 120 -5.21 -5.99 -11.27
CA PRO A 120 -5.98 -5.41 -12.36
C PRO A 120 -7.19 -6.26 -12.74
N LYS A 121 -8.30 -5.61 -13.15
CA LYS A 121 -9.56 -6.29 -13.50
C LYS A 121 -9.40 -7.47 -14.49
N PRO A 122 -8.58 -7.37 -15.55
CA PRO A 122 -8.42 -8.49 -16.50
C PRO A 122 -7.78 -9.75 -15.90
N MET A 123 -7.04 -9.64 -14.80
CA MET A 123 -6.42 -10.79 -14.12
C MET A 123 -7.39 -11.51 -13.16
N GLN A 124 -8.51 -10.87 -12.78
CA GLN A 124 -9.42 -11.44 -11.77
C GLN A 124 -10.01 -12.77 -12.22
N GLN A 125 -10.42 -12.90 -13.48
CA GLN A 125 -10.93 -14.15 -14.04
C GLN A 125 -9.91 -15.30 -13.99
N LEU A 126 -8.62 -14.98 -14.15
CA LEU A 126 -7.56 -15.98 -14.05
C LEU A 126 -7.36 -16.44 -12.60
N ILE A 127 -7.53 -15.54 -11.64
CA ILE A 127 -7.47 -15.87 -10.20
C ILE A 127 -8.69 -16.71 -9.80
N ASP A 128 -9.88 -16.31 -10.23
CA ASP A 128 -11.14 -17.01 -9.96
C ASP A 128 -11.12 -18.43 -10.55
N GLY A 129 -10.53 -18.59 -11.73
CA GLY A 129 -10.28 -19.87 -12.38
C GLY A 129 -9.08 -20.66 -11.84
N GLY A 130 -8.41 -20.19 -10.78
CA GLY A 130 -7.28 -20.88 -10.14
C GLY A 130 -5.99 -20.91 -10.96
N LYS A 131 -5.90 -20.15 -12.06
CA LYS A 131 -4.72 -20.08 -12.95
C LYS A 131 -3.63 -19.15 -12.43
N LEU A 132 -4.00 -18.19 -11.58
CA LEU A 132 -3.09 -17.26 -10.93
C LEU A 132 -3.38 -17.18 -9.43
N PRO A 133 -2.37 -16.93 -8.58
CA PRO A 133 -2.60 -16.79 -7.15
C PRO A 133 -3.38 -15.52 -6.82
N GLY A 134 -4.31 -15.61 -5.87
CA GLY A 134 -4.90 -14.43 -5.23
C GLY A 134 -3.85 -13.55 -4.56
N ALA A 135 -4.11 -12.25 -4.42
CA ALA A 135 -3.19 -11.29 -3.83
C ALA A 135 -2.75 -11.66 -2.41
N VAL A 136 -3.68 -12.13 -1.56
CA VAL A 136 -3.37 -12.56 -0.19
C VAL A 136 -2.49 -13.81 -0.18
N ASN A 137 -2.89 -14.87 -0.89
CA ASN A 137 -2.10 -16.10 -1.00
C ASN A 137 -0.71 -15.86 -1.58
N LEU A 138 -0.58 -14.94 -2.56
CA LEU A 138 0.69 -14.54 -3.14
C LEU A 138 1.60 -13.92 -2.07
N LEU A 139 1.08 -12.97 -1.28
CA LEU A 139 1.86 -12.28 -0.26
C LEU A 139 2.19 -13.18 0.93
N GLU A 140 1.25 -13.99 1.41
CA GLU A 140 1.48 -14.96 2.50
C GLU A 140 2.64 -15.89 2.15
N LYS A 141 2.56 -16.55 0.99
CA LYS A 141 3.63 -17.46 0.55
C LYS A 141 4.93 -16.73 0.23
N ALA A 142 4.87 -15.54 -0.37
CA ALA A 142 6.07 -14.79 -0.75
C ALA A 142 6.84 -14.24 0.46
N SER A 143 6.13 -14.01 1.57
CA SER A 143 6.67 -13.44 2.81
C SER A 143 6.81 -14.45 3.95
N GLU A 144 6.64 -15.73 3.65
CA GLU A 144 6.69 -16.79 4.65
C GLU A 144 7.99 -16.74 5.47
N GLY A 145 7.84 -16.71 6.80
CA GLY A 145 8.97 -16.64 7.74
C GLY A 145 9.57 -15.24 7.96
N PHE A 146 9.11 -14.19 7.25
CA PHE A 146 9.64 -12.83 7.45
C PHE A 146 8.62 -11.69 7.29
N GLY A 147 7.36 -11.97 6.97
CA GLY A 147 6.32 -10.94 6.86
C GLY A 147 4.97 -11.40 7.41
N MET A 148 4.12 -10.41 7.67
CA MET A 148 2.74 -10.61 8.10
C MET A 148 1.80 -10.05 7.04
N ALA A 149 1.14 -10.95 6.30
CA ALA A 149 0.23 -10.61 5.21
C ALA A 149 -1.23 -10.65 5.67
N ASP A 150 -2.07 -9.83 5.03
CA ASP A 150 -3.51 -9.76 5.25
C ASP A 150 -4.22 -9.21 4.00
N GLY A 151 -5.48 -9.60 3.81
CA GLY A 151 -6.36 -9.06 2.79
C GLY A 151 -7.17 -10.14 2.07
N HIS A 152 -7.48 -9.86 0.82
CA HIS A 152 -8.41 -10.66 0.01
C HIS A 152 -7.80 -10.98 -1.36
N GLN A 153 -8.53 -11.75 -2.18
CA GLN A 153 -8.05 -12.26 -3.47
C GLN A 153 -7.56 -11.19 -4.47
N TYR A 154 -8.08 -9.96 -4.43
CA TYR A 154 -7.70 -8.89 -5.38
C TYR A 154 -6.91 -7.74 -4.75
N ALA A 155 -6.83 -7.74 -3.41
CA ALA A 155 -6.32 -6.61 -2.64
C ALA A 155 -5.75 -7.15 -1.32
N ALA A 156 -4.43 -7.13 -1.21
CA ALA A 156 -3.73 -7.60 -0.02
C ALA A 156 -2.57 -6.68 0.34
N ASN A 157 -2.03 -6.87 1.53
CA ASN A 157 -0.91 -6.11 2.05
C ASN A 157 -0.03 -7.00 2.93
N VAL A 158 1.23 -6.59 3.10
CA VAL A 158 2.17 -7.28 3.99
C VAL A 158 3.05 -6.24 4.69
N VAL A 159 3.34 -6.47 5.97
CA VAL A 159 4.41 -5.76 6.69
C VAL A 159 5.63 -6.69 6.78
N LEU A 160 6.80 -6.18 6.44
CA LEU A 160 8.05 -6.93 6.37
C LEU A 160 9.27 -6.05 6.68
N PRO A 161 10.43 -6.63 7.07
CA PRO A 161 11.69 -5.89 7.21
C PRO A 161 12.09 -5.17 5.92
N ALA A 162 12.65 -3.96 6.07
CA ALA A 162 12.95 -3.07 4.96
C ALA A 162 13.99 -3.62 3.97
N ASP A 163 14.93 -4.45 4.44
CA ASP A 163 15.97 -5.11 3.66
C ASP A 163 15.45 -6.33 2.86
N ARG A 164 14.25 -6.82 3.17
CA ARG A 164 13.66 -8.02 2.53
C ARG A 164 12.71 -7.70 1.35
N LYS A 165 12.61 -6.42 0.91
CA LYS A 165 11.76 -6.00 -0.23
C LYS A 165 12.02 -6.80 -1.50
N MET A 166 13.30 -6.99 -1.84
CA MET A 166 13.69 -7.70 -3.06
C MET A 166 13.48 -9.21 -2.95
N GLU A 167 13.62 -9.76 -1.74
CA GLU A 167 13.30 -11.17 -1.47
C GLU A 167 11.81 -11.44 -1.66
N LEU A 168 10.94 -10.56 -1.15
CA LEU A 168 9.49 -10.64 -1.39
C LEU A 168 9.16 -10.70 -2.89
N LEU A 169 9.72 -9.79 -3.68
CA LEU A 169 9.49 -9.74 -5.14
C LEU A 169 9.97 -11.02 -5.83
N LYS A 170 11.16 -11.51 -5.46
CA LYS A 170 11.73 -12.74 -6.01
C LYS A 170 10.87 -13.97 -5.68
N ASN A 171 10.40 -14.07 -4.44
CA ASN A 171 9.55 -15.18 -4.01
C ASN A 171 8.18 -15.11 -4.69
N ALA A 172 7.58 -13.93 -4.78
CA ALA A 172 6.31 -13.73 -5.48
C ALA A 172 6.40 -14.15 -6.95
N GLU A 173 7.47 -13.79 -7.66
CA GLU A 173 7.70 -14.26 -9.04
C GLU A 173 7.87 -15.77 -9.16
N ARG A 174 8.44 -16.45 -8.14
CA ARG A 174 8.52 -17.91 -8.14
C ARG A 174 7.16 -18.58 -7.92
N ILE A 175 6.26 -17.93 -7.18
CA ILE A 175 4.92 -18.46 -6.85
C ILE A 175 3.95 -18.29 -8.03
N ILE A 176 4.13 -17.26 -8.86
CA ILE A 176 3.25 -17.01 -10.02
C ILE A 176 3.56 -17.96 -11.19
N LYS A 177 4.76 -18.56 -11.24
CA LYS A 177 5.15 -19.53 -12.28
C LYS A 177 4.27 -20.78 -12.27
#